data_AF-A0A8J3DPC1-F1
#
_entry.id   AF-A0A8J3DPC1-F1
#
_cell.length_a   1.000
_cell.length_b   1.000
_cell.length_c   1.000
_cell.angle_alpha   90.00
_cell.angle_beta   90.00
_cell.angle_gamma   90.00
#
_symmetry.space_group_name_H-M   'P 1'
#
loop_
_entity.id
_entity.type
_entity.pdbx_description
1 polymer ?
#
loop_
_entity_poly.entity_id
_entity_poly.type
_entity_poly.pdbx_seq_one_letter_code
_entity_poly.pdbx_strand_id
1 'polypeptide(L)'
;MKRLVVPVGLLLSAAVAVPMIYESDPDAFLRLFPGNREEPLVASAVFDDGTPADNLQGRRVRIPANRAGHYVASFRLNGRSVDAMIDTGASLVAINETTARSIGVSLKPADFTHQVQTANGPTSAAVTVVRELQIGRITARDVPAMVLKDKALSSALIGASFLQRIARWHVDGDGMVLEQ
;
A
#
# COMPACT_ATOMS: atom_id res chain seq x y z
N MET A 1 1.42 36.25 46.48
CA MET A 1 1.39 36.28 45.00
C MET A 1 2.59 35.48 44.48
N LYS A 2 2.39 34.26 43.96
CA LYS A 2 3.46 33.46 43.36
C LYS A 2 3.05 33.13 41.91
N ARG A 3 3.92 33.51 40.97
CA ARG A 3 3.70 33.49 39.52
C ARG A 3 3.74 32.04 38.99
N LEU A 4 2.75 31.71 38.18
CA LEU A 4 2.62 30.49 37.39
C LEU A 4 3.67 30.49 36.26
N VAL A 5 4.43 29.40 36.13
CA VAL A 5 5.31 29.16 34.97
C VAL A 5 4.84 27.87 34.32
N VAL A 6 4.31 27.98 33.11
CA VAL A 6 3.97 26.85 32.23
C VAL A 6 5.15 26.67 31.27
N PRO A 7 5.84 25.51 31.23
CA PRO A 7 6.70 25.21 30.12
C PRO A 7 5.84 24.74 28.94
N VAL A 8 5.70 25.63 27.96
CA VAL A 8 5.32 25.33 26.58
C VAL A 8 6.51 24.65 25.89
N GLY A 9 6.25 23.57 25.15
CA GLY A 9 7.13 23.16 24.06
C GLY A 9 7.45 21.67 24.01
N LEU A 10 6.58 20.88 23.36
CA LEU A 10 7.04 19.72 22.62
C LEU A 10 6.72 19.95 21.14
N LEU A 11 7.77 20.25 20.37
CA LEU A 11 7.77 20.39 18.93
C LEU A 11 7.41 19.05 18.28
N LEU A 12 6.17 18.92 17.82
CA LEU A 12 5.76 17.88 16.87
C LEU A 12 6.27 18.27 15.48
N SER A 13 7.49 17.89 15.16
CA SER A 13 8.06 18.06 13.82
C SER A 13 8.50 16.70 13.27
N ALA A 14 7.65 16.09 12.45
CA ALA A 14 8.05 15.29 11.28
C ALA A 14 6.81 14.88 10.46
N ALA A 15 6.61 15.61 9.36
CA ALA A 15 6.02 15.19 8.10
C ALA A 15 5.02 14.01 8.13
N VAL A 16 3.78 14.30 8.46
CA VAL A 16 2.66 13.42 8.11
C VAL A 16 1.92 14.05 6.95
N ALA A 17 2.43 13.84 5.74
CA ALA A 17 1.59 13.94 4.55
C ALA A 17 1.07 12.52 4.26
N VAL A 18 0.13 12.05 5.10
CA VAL A 18 -0.66 10.86 4.76
C VAL A 18 -1.35 11.17 3.43
N PRO A 19 -1.27 10.32 2.41
CA PRO A 19 -2.23 10.35 1.33
C PRO A 19 -3.62 10.11 1.94
N MET A 20 -4.33 11.20 2.23
CA MET A 20 -5.67 11.26 2.81
C MET A 20 -6.73 10.73 1.83
N ILE A 21 -6.65 9.46 1.45
CA ILE A 21 -7.74 8.79 0.72
C ILE A 21 -8.66 8.07 1.72
N TYR A 22 -8.17 7.67 2.90
CA TYR A 22 -9.01 6.96 3.88
C TYR A 22 -10.04 7.87 4.57
N GLU A 23 -9.71 9.14 4.86
CA GLU A 23 -10.62 10.01 5.61
C GLU A 23 -11.62 10.76 4.72
N SER A 24 -11.34 10.91 3.41
CA SER A 24 -12.20 11.66 2.48
C SER A 24 -13.20 10.79 1.72
N ASP A 25 -12.87 9.53 1.47
CA ASP A 25 -13.74 8.61 0.72
C ASP A 25 -13.32 7.14 0.93
N PRO A 26 -13.80 6.47 2.01
CA PRO A 26 -13.41 5.09 2.33
C PRO A 26 -13.76 4.09 1.22
N ASP A 27 -14.70 4.44 0.34
CA ASP A 27 -15.16 3.62 -0.78
C ASP A 27 -14.53 4.01 -2.13
N ALA A 28 -13.58 4.96 -2.16
CA ALA A 28 -12.94 5.40 -3.41
C ALA A 28 -12.37 4.23 -4.20
N PHE A 29 -11.77 3.27 -3.49
CA PHE A 29 -11.28 2.01 -4.06
C PHE A 29 -12.39 1.23 -4.80
N LEU A 30 -13.56 1.07 -4.18
CA LEU A 30 -14.69 0.33 -4.74
C LEU A 30 -15.30 1.03 -5.96
N ARG A 31 -15.25 2.36 -6.01
CA ARG A 31 -15.71 3.12 -7.18
C ARG A 31 -14.78 2.96 -8.38
N LEU A 32 -13.48 2.84 -8.12
CA LEU A 32 -12.48 2.57 -9.15
C LEU A 32 -12.48 1.09 -9.59
N PHE A 33 -12.87 0.17 -8.71
CA PHE A 33 -12.88 -1.27 -8.96
C PHE A 33 -14.16 -1.95 -8.44
N PRO A 34 -15.31 -1.80 -9.14
CA PRO A 34 -16.61 -2.27 -8.65
C PRO A 34 -16.77 -3.80 -8.60
N GLY A 35 -15.83 -4.58 -9.15
CA GLY A 35 -15.91 -6.04 -9.26
C GLY A 35 -15.35 -6.86 -8.09
N ASN A 36 -14.80 -6.23 -7.04
CA ASN A 36 -14.09 -6.95 -5.97
C ASN A 36 -14.94 -7.22 -4.71
N ARG A 37 -16.28 -7.08 -4.78
CA ARG A 37 -17.17 -7.61 -3.74
C ARG A 37 -17.31 -9.12 -3.95
N GLU A 38 -16.41 -9.91 -3.39
CA GLU A 38 -16.87 -11.16 -2.80
C GLU A 38 -17.70 -10.73 -1.58
N GLU A 39 -19.02 -10.67 -1.74
CA GLU A 39 -19.96 -10.52 -0.63
C GLU A 39 -19.55 -11.51 0.46
N PRO A 40 -19.36 -11.08 1.73
CA PRO A 40 -19.19 -12.05 2.79
C PRO A 40 -20.51 -12.82 2.88
N LEU A 41 -20.53 -14.04 2.33
CA LEU A 41 -21.45 -15.06 2.80
C LEU A 41 -21.31 -15.04 4.31
N VAL A 42 -22.39 -14.70 4.99
CA VAL A 42 -22.57 -14.91 6.42
C VAL A 42 -22.45 -16.42 6.67
N ALA A 43 -21.22 -16.91 6.67
CA ALA A 43 -20.84 -18.22 7.12
C ALA A 43 -20.81 -18.12 8.64
N SER A 44 -21.91 -18.56 9.23
CA SER A 44 -21.99 -18.88 10.65
C SER A 44 -20.69 -19.58 11.06
N ALA A 45 -19.92 -18.95 11.93
CA ALA A 45 -18.74 -19.54 12.53
C ALA A 45 -19.19 -20.74 13.38
N VAL A 46 -19.24 -21.91 12.77
CA VAL A 46 -19.09 -23.19 13.46
C VAL A 46 -17.59 -23.39 13.59
N PHE A 47 -17.09 -23.32 14.82
CA PHE A 47 -15.74 -23.73 15.15
C PHE A 47 -15.67 -25.24 15.00
N ASP A 48 -14.76 -25.73 14.15
CA ASP A 48 -14.36 -27.13 14.13
C ASP A 48 -12.91 -27.25 14.62
N ASP A 49 -12.73 -28.22 15.51
CA ASP A 49 -11.56 -28.48 16.33
C ASP A 49 -10.68 -29.53 15.63
N GLY A 50 -9.39 -29.22 15.44
CA GLY A 50 -8.38 -30.23 15.18
C GLY A 50 -8.24 -30.72 13.73
N THR A 51 -7.49 -29.96 12.92
CA THR A 51 -6.63 -30.53 11.86
C THR A 51 -5.19 -30.11 12.11
N PRO A 52 -4.21 -31.05 12.05
CA PRO A 52 -2.81 -30.72 12.27
C PRO A 52 -2.38 -29.66 11.26
N ALA A 53 -1.71 -28.62 11.76
CA ALA A 53 -1.12 -27.54 10.98
C ALA A 53 -0.05 -28.11 10.04
N ASP A 54 -0.50 -28.60 8.88
CA ASP A 54 0.37 -29.12 7.85
C ASP A 54 1.09 -27.93 7.19
N ASN A 55 2.36 -27.75 7.58
CA ASN A 55 3.37 -26.90 6.97
C ASN A 55 3.22 -25.36 7.11
N LEU A 56 3.30 -24.84 8.34
CA LEU A 56 3.49 -23.40 8.62
C LEU A 56 4.92 -22.87 8.35
N GLN A 57 5.63 -23.37 7.34
CA GLN A 57 6.72 -22.60 6.75
C GLN A 57 6.11 -21.57 5.77
N GLY A 58 5.28 -20.68 6.33
CA GLY A 58 4.61 -19.62 5.60
C GLY A 58 5.63 -18.78 4.83
N ARG A 59 5.23 -18.23 3.69
CA ARG A 59 6.07 -17.33 2.91
C ARG A 59 6.18 -16.03 3.72
N ARG A 60 7.24 -15.94 4.52
CA ARG A 60 7.49 -14.83 5.45
C ARG A 60 8.58 -13.92 4.89
N VAL A 61 8.34 -12.61 4.97
CA VAL A 61 9.35 -11.59 4.68
C VAL A 61 9.38 -10.58 5.83
N ARG A 62 10.59 -10.23 6.29
CA ARG A 62 10.80 -9.11 7.22
C ARG A 62 11.51 -7.98 6.47
N ILE A 63 10.95 -6.78 6.55
CA ILE A 63 11.50 -5.55 5.97
C ILE A 63 11.92 -4.66 7.14
N PRO A 64 13.22 -4.44 7.36
CA PRO A 64 13.67 -3.49 8.38
C PRO A 64 13.26 -2.06 7.99
N ALA A 65 12.95 -1.25 8.98
CA ALA A 65 12.78 0.18 8.78
C ALA A 65 14.12 0.81 8.39
N ASN A 66 14.07 1.77 7.47
CA ASN A 66 15.24 2.59 7.17
C ASN A 66 15.47 3.64 8.28
N ARG A 67 16.52 4.48 8.13
CA ARG A 67 16.86 5.53 9.11
C ARG A 67 15.74 6.55 9.36
N ALA A 68 14.81 6.69 8.42
CA ALA A 68 13.65 7.59 8.52
C ALA A 68 12.41 6.87 9.10
N GLY A 69 12.50 5.59 9.45
CA GLY A 69 11.38 4.80 9.97
C GLY A 69 10.46 4.22 8.88
N HIS A 70 10.83 4.30 7.60
CA HIS A 70 10.02 3.79 6.50
C HIS A 70 10.41 2.35 6.11
N TYR A 71 9.42 1.53 5.76
CA TYR A 71 9.63 0.18 5.23
C TYR A 71 9.79 0.24 3.72
N VAL A 72 11.04 0.17 3.24
CA VAL A 72 11.38 0.21 1.82
C VAL A 72 12.03 -1.10 1.44
N ALA A 73 11.57 -1.72 0.36
CA ALA A 73 12.12 -2.96 -0.17
C ALA A 73 12.07 -2.97 -1.70
N SER A 74 12.85 -3.88 -2.30
CA SER A 74 12.74 -4.15 -3.73
C SER A 74 11.66 -5.20 -3.98
N PHE A 75 10.60 -4.78 -4.69
CA PHE A 75 9.49 -5.64 -5.11
C PHE A 75 9.67 -6.05 -6.56
N ARG A 76 9.02 -7.14 -6.97
CA ARG A 76 8.88 -7.48 -8.39
C ARG A 76 7.46 -7.17 -8.86
N LEU A 77 7.32 -6.18 -9.74
CA LEU A 77 6.06 -5.84 -10.39
C LEU A 77 6.12 -6.32 -11.84
N ASN A 78 5.23 -7.23 -12.22
CA ASN A 78 5.24 -7.91 -13.52
C ASN A 78 6.64 -8.44 -13.91
N GLY A 79 7.38 -8.98 -12.93
CA GLY A 79 8.73 -9.54 -13.12
C GLY A 79 9.89 -8.53 -13.16
N ARG A 80 9.63 -7.22 -12.99
CA ARG A 80 10.67 -6.18 -12.92
C ARG A 80 10.92 -5.73 -11.49
N SER A 81 12.19 -5.56 -11.10
CA SER A 81 12.54 -5.00 -9.79
C SER A 81 12.15 -3.54 -9.71
N VAL A 82 11.41 -3.17 -8.67
CA VAL A 82 10.97 -1.80 -8.37
C VAL A 82 11.15 -1.58 -6.87
N ASP A 83 11.93 -0.57 -6.50
CA ASP A 83 12.01 -0.15 -5.11
C ASP A 83 10.72 0.57 -4.74
N ALA A 84 10.10 0.12 -3.65
CA ALA A 84 8.83 0.65 -3.20
C ALA A 84 8.78 0.75 -1.68
N MET A 85 8.03 1.74 -1.21
CA MET A 85 7.75 1.93 0.21
C MET A 85 6.38 1.34 0.54
N ILE A 86 6.26 0.63 1.66
CA ILE A 86 4.94 0.25 2.19
C ILE A 86 4.28 1.48 2.81
N ASP A 87 3.08 1.80 2.34
CA ASP A 87 2.29 2.95 2.77
C ASP A 87 0.87 2.49 3.10
N THR A 88 0.58 2.31 4.40
CA THR A 88 -0.74 1.89 4.88
C THR A 88 -1.81 2.96 4.67
N GLY A 89 -1.45 4.21 4.36
CA GLY A 89 -2.37 5.29 4.03
C GLY A 89 -2.80 5.28 2.57
N ALA A 90 -2.03 4.67 1.67
CA ALA A 90 -2.38 4.55 0.26
C ALA A 90 -3.42 3.44 0.04
N SER A 91 -4.56 3.76 -0.58
CA SER A 91 -5.59 2.75 -0.89
C SER A 91 -5.15 1.78 -1.99
N LEU A 92 -4.41 2.27 -2.99
CA LEU A 92 -3.92 1.49 -4.12
C LEU A 92 -2.39 1.39 -4.09
N VAL A 93 -1.85 0.39 -4.78
CA VAL A 93 -0.45 0.45 -5.22
C VAL A 93 -0.34 1.68 -6.13
N ALA A 94 0.57 2.59 -5.83
CA ALA A 94 0.80 3.79 -6.63
C ALA A 94 2.16 3.68 -7.31
N ILE A 95 2.20 3.85 -8.62
CA ILE A 95 3.43 3.91 -9.42
C ILE A 95 3.39 5.15 -10.31
N ASN A 96 4.56 5.59 -10.78
CA ASN A 96 4.62 6.69 -11.75
C ASN A 96 4.62 6.19 -13.20
N GLU A 97 4.45 7.12 -14.15
CA GLU A 97 4.45 6.83 -15.59
C GLU A 97 5.71 6.06 -16.03
N THR A 98 6.87 6.45 -15.51
CA THR A 98 8.14 5.80 -15.82
C THR A 98 8.17 4.34 -15.35
N THR A 99 7.70 4.08 -14.13
CA THR A 99 7.59 2.72 -13.58
C THR A 99 6.53 1.91 -14.33
N ALA A 100 5.37 2.48 -14.63
CA ALA A 100 4.33 1.82 -15.40
C ALA A 100 4.88 1.30 -16.75
N ARG A 101 5.60 2.16 -17.49
CA ARG A 101 6.27 1.75 -18.74
C ARG A 101 7.28 0.63 -18.52
N SER A 102 8.10 0.71 -17.47
CA SER A 102 9.15 -0.30 -17.22
C SER A 102 8.58 -1.70 -16.92
N ILE A 103 7.42 -1.75 -16.24
CA ILE A 103 6.70 -2.99 -15.91
C ILE A 103 5.74 -3.46 -17.02
N GLY A 104 5.78 -2.83 -18.19
CA GLY A 104 4.98 -3.20 -19.36
C GLY A 104 3.53 -2.70 -19.36
N VAL A 105 3.19 -1.75 -18.49
CA VAL A 105 1.89 -1.05 -18.49
C VAL A 105 1.99 0.15 -19.44
N SER A 106 1.26 0.07 -20.56
CA SER A 106 1.19 1.15 -21.55
C SER A 106 -0.08 1.97 -21.35
N LEU A 107 0.07 3.27 -21.15
CA LEU A 107 -1.03 4.22 -20.95
C LEU A 107 -0.92 5.36 -21.94
N LYS A 108 -2.06 5.86 -22.39
CA LYS A 108 -2.21 7.07 -23.20
C LYS A 108 -2.53 8.26 -22.29
N PRO A 109 -2.24 9.50 -22.72
CA PRO A 109 -2.64 10.68 -21.98
C PRO A 109 -4.14 10.72 -21.64
N ALA A 110 -4.99 10.17 -22.52
CA ALA A 110 -6.44 10.09 -22.34
C ALA A 110 -6.88 9.13 -21.21
N ASP A 111 -6.01 8.23 -20.74
CA ASP A 111 -6.34 7.28 -19.66
C ASP A 111 -6.26 7.93 -18.27
N PHE A 112 -5.70 9.16 -18.16
CA PHE A 112 -5.54 9.90 -16.91
C PHE A 112 -6.81 10.66 -16.54
N THR A 113 -7.92 9.94 -16.39
CA THR A 113 -9.26 10.51 -16.20
C THR A 113 -9.62 10.80 -14.75
N HIS A 114 -8.83 10.32 -13.78
CA HIS A 114 -9.16 10.46 -12.35
C HIS A 114 -8.35 11.59 -11.72
N GLN A 115 -9.00 12.40 -10.87
CA GLN A 115 -8.32 13.41 -10.07
C GLN A 115 -8.07 12.85 -8.67
N VAL A 116 -6.84 12.99 -8.19
CA VAL A 116 -6.44 12.47 -6.87
C VAL A 116 -5.66 13.51 -6.10
N GLN A 117 -5.88 13.56 -4.79
CA GLN A 117 -5.15 14.43 -3.88
C GLN A 117 -3.90 13.69 -3.37
N THR A 118 -2.74 14.31 -3.53
CA THR A 118 -1.48 13.78 -3.01
C THR A 118 -0.82 14.79 -2.06
N ALA A 119 0.25 14.35 -1.40
CA ALA A 119 1.12 15.22 -0.61
C ALA A 119 1.69 16.40 -1.43
N ASN A 120 1.93 16.19 -2.73
CA ASN A 120 2.48 17.19 -3.64
C ASN A 120 1.39 18.03 -4.33
N GLY A 121 0.13 17.91 -3.88
CA GLY A 121 -1.02 18.58 -4.47
C GLY A 121 -1.89 17.65 -5.33
N PRO A 122 -2.95 18.19 -5.96
CA PRO A 122 -3.82 17.44 -6.85
C PRO A 122 -3.09 17.04 -8.13
N THR A 123 -3.37 15.83 -8.63
CA THR A 123 -2.85 15.34 -9.90
C THR A 123 -3.87 14.45 -10.61
N SER A 124 -3.71 14.29 -11.92
CA SER A 124 -4.44 13.27 -12.67
C SER A 124 -3.78 11.90 -12.51
N ALA A 125 -4.60 10.86 -12.51
CA ALA A 125 -4.23 9.46 -12.36
C ALA A 125 -4.94 8.60 -13.41
N ALA A 126 -4.26 7.54 -13.85
CA ALA A 126 -4.85 6.44 -14.59
C ALA A 126 -4.95 5.23 -13.66
N VAL A 127 -5.96 4.39 -13.84
CA VAL A 127 -6.14 3.17 -13.06
C VAL A 127 -5.72 1.96 -13.88
N THR A 128 -5.07 0.99 -13.23
CA THR A 128 -4.53 -0.20 -13.90
C THR A 128 -4.48 -1.39 -12.94
N VAL A 129 -3.96 -2.52 -13.42
CA VAL A 129 -3.74 -3.73 -12.63
C VAL A 129 -2.30 -4.18 -12.80
N VAL A 130 -1.60 -4.37 -11.68
CA VAL A 130 -0.33 -5.11 -11.65
C VAL A 130 -0.68 -6.60 -11.62
N ARG A 131 -0.38 -7.31 -12.70
CA ARG A 131 -0.73 -8.73 -12.87
C ARG A 131 -0.09 -9.62 -11.81
N GLU A 132 1.14 -9.29 -11.43
CA GLU A 132 1.87 -10.02 -10.40
C GLU A 132 2.77 -9.07 -9.61
N LEU A 133 2.57 -9.03 -8.29
CA LEU A 133 3.35 -8.25 -7.34
C LEU A 133 3.98 -9.20 -6.32
N GLN A 134 5.30 -9.25 -6.28
CA GLN A 134 6.05 -10.16 -5.41
C GLN A 134 7.01 -9.43 -4.48
N ILE A 135 7.22 -10.02 -3.30
CA ILE A 135 8.34 -9.71 -2.42
C ILE A 135 8.87 -11.01 -1.79
N GLY A 136 10.15 -11.30 -1.98
CA GLY A 136 10.71 -12.59 -1.59
C GLY A 136 9.91 -13.74 -2.21
N ARG A 137 9.27 -14.56 -1.37
CA ARG A 137 8.40 -15.67 -1.82
C ARG A 137 6.92 -15.31 -1.85
N ILE A 138 6.51 -14.16 -1.30
CA ILE A 138 5.13 -13.69 -1.26
C ILE A 138 4.75 -13.21 -2.66
N THR A 139 3.56 -13.61 -3.13
CA THR A 139 3.06 -13.24 -4.45
C THR A 139 1.57 -12.94 -4.37
N ALA A 140 1.21 -11.73 -4.81
CA ALA A 140 -0.15 -11.30 -5.03
C ALA A 140 -0.39 -11.16 -6.55
N ARG A 141 -1.57 -11.57 -7.01
CA ARG A 141 -1.99 -11.46 -8.40
C ARG A 141 -3.08 -10.42 -8.54
N ASP A 142 -3.18 -9.85 -9.74
CA ASP A 142 -4.23 -8.92 -10.14
C ASP A 142 -4.46 -7.84 -9.08
N VAL A 143 -3.38 -7.11 -8.78
CA VAL A 143 -3.35 -6.08 -7.75
C VAL A 143 -3.76 -4.75 -8.37
N PRO A 144 -4.90 -4.17 -7.96
CA PRO A 144 -5.31 -2.84 -8.34
C PRO A 144 -4.19 -1.81 -8.08
N ALA A 145 -3.94 -0.99 -9.08
CA ALA A 145 -2.92 0.05 -8.98
C ALA A 145 -3.40 1.33 -9.66
N MET A 146 -2.75 2.43 -9.31
CA MET A 146 -2.88 3.70 -10.01
C MET A 146 -1.54 4.20 -10.50
N VAL A 147 -1.58 4.84 -11.67
CA VAL A 147 -0.43 5.46 -12.29
C VAL A 147 -0.58 6.97 -12.18
N LEU A 148 0.38 7.60 -11.53
CA LEU A 148 0.48 9.05 -11.37
C LEU A 148 1.49 9.63 -12.36
N LYS A 149 1.37 10.93 -12.62
CA LYS A 149 2.40 11.66 -13.35
C LYS A 149 3.74 11.59 -12.62
N ASP A 150 4.84 11.51 -13.37
CA ASP A 150 6.20 11.41 -12.80
C ASP A 150 6.51 12.53 -11.78
N LYS A 151 6.00 13.75 -12.02
CA LYS A 151 6.16 14.89 -11.10
C LYS A 151 5.40 14.75 -9.77
N ALA A 152 4.38 13.91 -9.72
CA ALA A 152 3.53 13.75 -8.54
C ALA A 152 4.02 12.64 -7.61
N LEU A 153 4.78 11.66 -8.15
CA LEU A 153 5.26 10.51 -7.40
C LEU A 153 6.68 10.12 -7.81
N SER A 154 7.61 10.23 -6.86
CA SER A 154 9.03 9.94 -7.06
C SER A 154 9.37 8.45 -6.91
N SER A 155 8.65 7.72 -6.05
CA SER A 155 8.89 6.29 -5.77
C SER A 155 7.57 5.54 -5.64
N ALA A 156 7.59 4.24 -5.94
CA ALA A 156 6.40 3.41 -5.85
C ALA A 156 5.93 3.24 -4.39
N LEU A 157 4.61 3.18 -4.21
CA LEU A 157 3.97 2.95 -2.92
C LEU A 157 3.19 1.64 -2.96
N ILE A 158 3.34 0.83 -1.93
CA ILE A 158 2.62 -0.42 -1.72
C ILE A 158 1.49 -0.16 -0.74
N GLY A 159 0.29 0.03 -1.27
CA GLY A 159 -0.91 0.36 -0.51
C GLY A 159 -1.78 -0.83 -0.10
N ALA A 160 -2.96 -0.52 0.42
CA ALA A 160 -3.95 -1.46 0.93
C ALA A 160 -4.35 -2.54 -0.09
N SER A 161 -4.47 -2.19 -1.38
CA SER A 161 -4.74 -3.16 -2.45
C SER A 161 -3.75 -4.35 -2.49
N PHE A 162 -2.49 -4.18 -2.09
CA PHE A 162 -1.56 -5.29 -1.92
C PHE A 162 -1.69 -5.90 -0.52
N LEU A 163 -1.67 -5.08 0.53
CA LEU A 163 -1.64 -5.54 1.93
C LEU A 163 -2.85 -6.40 2.31
N GLN A 164 -4.04 -6.12 1.76
CA GLN A 164 -5.26 -6.91 1.98
C GLN A 164 -5.20 -8.30 1.34
N ARG A 165 -4.26 -8.54 0.41
CA ARG A 165 -4.03 -9.85 -0.23
C ARG A 165 -3.00 -10.69 0.54
N ILE A 166 -2.44 -10.15 1.62
CA ILE A 166 -1.46 -10.83 2.47
C ILE A 166 -2.19 -11.39 3.69
N ALA A 167 -1.93 -12.66 4.03
CA ALA A 167 -2.67 -13.34 5.09
C ALA A 167 -2.47 -12.69 6.45
N ARG A 168 -1.25 -12.22 6.73
CA ARG A 168 -0.94 -11.44 7.93
C ARG A 168 0.20 -10.47 7.65
N TRP A 169 0.07 -9.26 8.20
CA TRP A 169 1.19 -8.33 8.30
C TRP A 169 1.15 -7.60 9.64
N HIS A 170 2.31 -7.29 10.19
CA HIS A 170 2.44 -6.57 11.46
C HIS A 170 3.80 -5.89 11.55
N VAL A 171 3.89 -4.89 12.42
CA VAL A 171 5.18 -4.33 12.85
C VAL A 171 5.67 -5.15 14.04
N ASP A 172 6.93 -5.58 13.98
CA ASP A 172 7.62 -6.35 15.02
C ASP A 172 9.00 -5.73 15.24
N GLY A 173 9.20 -5.05 16.38
CA GLY A 173 10.41 -4.30 16.66
C GLY A 173 10.68 -3.20 15.63
N ASP A 174 11.84 -3.26 14.97
CA ASP A 174 12.28 -2.31 13.95
C ASP A 174 11.89 -2.70 12.51
N GLY A 175 11.00 -3.69 12.32
CA GLY A 175 10.70 -4.23 11.01
C GLY A 175 9.22 -4.54 10.81
N MET A 176 8.80 -4.52 9.55
CA MET A 176 7.49 -5.02 9.12
C MET A 176 7.61 -6.47 8.68
N VAL A 177 6.73 -7.31 9.17
CA VAL A 177 6.63 -8.73 8.82
C VAL A 177 5.40 -8.93 7.95
N LEU A 178 5.57 -9.65 6.84
CA LEU A 178 4.51 -10.08 5.91
C LEU A 178 4.51 -11.61 5.86
N GLU A 179 3.34 -12.23 5.88
CA GLU A 179 3.14 -13.69 5.88
C GLU A 179 1.99 -14.10 4.95
N GLN A 180 2.20 -15.15 4.15
CA GLN A 180 1.27 -15.68 3.15
C GLN A 180 1.40 -17.20 2.96
#